data_AF-A0A3B8S110-F1
#
_entry.id   AF-A0A3B8S110-F1
#
_cell.length_a   1.000
_cell.length_b   1.000
_cell.length_c   1.000
_cell.angle_alpha   90.00
_cell.angle_beta   90.00
_cell.angle_gamma   90.00
#
_symmetry.space_group_name_H-M   'P 1'
#
loop_
_entity.id
_entity.type
_entity.pdbx_description
1 polymer ?
#
loop_
_entity_poly.entity_id
_entity_poly.type
_entity_poly.pdbx_seq_one_letter_code
_entity_poly.pdbx_strand_id
1 'polypeptide(L)'
;MAETSEKLEKLRVPAIDEILGVPFKVLKDGFVRVIDYLGSDESIVQAARVSYGKGTKKIREDEALIRYLLRHQHTTPFEMCEIKLHVRVPMDCWRQWIRHRTANINEYSTRYSIAIDAAETTQVDEWRGQAITNRQGSEGFLDTAIGEELTKQESELHRFTRDVYQKRIDAGVAREQARKDLPLSTYTEAYWKIDLHNLLHFLHLRMELNAQLEIRQYAEVICNEIVKRWCPVTWQAFWDYRMNSMTFSGLEIKIITAMLNGENKKVSEYAREFGWLKEDGTKKTSNRELFEFEEKFEKLKIKSPL
;
A
#
# COMPACT_ATOMS: atom_id res chain seq x y z
N MET A 1 13.06 36.39 35.19
CA MET A 1 13.55 36.31 33.79
C MET A 1 12.33 36.35 32.90
N ALA A 2 12.19 37.36 32.06
CA ALA A 2 11.10 37.38 31.08
C ALA A 2 11.35 36.23 30.09
N GLU A 3 10.45 35.26 30.05
CA GLU A 3 10.42 34.26 28.99
C GLU A 3 10.17 35.01 27.67
N THR A 4 11.22 35.23 26.90
CA THR A 4 11.10 35.61 25.49
C THR A 4 10.41 34.45 24.80
N SER A 5 9.13 34.60 24.44
CA SER A 5 8.45 33.58 23.64
C SER A 5 9.14 33.48 22.28
N GLU A 6 9.62 32.28 21.96
CA GLU A 6 10.19 32.02 20.65
C GLU A 6 9.04 31.84 19.66
N LYS A 7 8.98 32.69 18.64
CA LYS A 7 7.98 32.56 17.58
C LYS A 7 8.43 31.43 16.64
N LEU A 8 7.71 30.32 16.65
CA LEU A 8 7.99 29.19 15.76
C LEU A 8 7.40 29.45 14.36
N GLU A 9 8.19 29.21 13.32
CA GLU A 9 7.72 29.20 11.94
C GLU A 9 7.21 27.81 11.54
N LYS A 10 6.19 27.76 10.68
CA LYS A 10 5.71 26.48 10.15
C LYS A 10 6.79 25.90 9.24
N LEU A 11 7.20 24.65 9.48
CA LEU A 11 8.10 23.92 8.60
C LEU A 11 7.50 23.81 7.19
N ARG A 12 8.33 24.02 6.17
CA ARG A 12 7.95 23.95 4.75
C ARG A 12 8.88 23.00 4.00
N VAL A 13 8.31 22.18 3.14
CA VAL A 13 9.02 21.30 2.21
C VAL A 13 8.73 21.80 0.79
N PRO A 14 9.64 22.54 0.14
CA PRO A 14 9.37 23.20 -1.15
C PRO A 14 8.82 22.24 -2.22
N ALA A 15 9.40 21.04 -2.34
CA ALA A 15 8.95 20.04 -3.31
C ALA A 15 7.51 19.55 -3.09
N ILE A 16 7.02 19.61 -1.85
CA ILE A 16 5.63 19.28 -1.53
C ILE A 16 4.72 20.50 -1.76
N ASP A 17 5.20 21.70 -1.42
CA ASP A 17 4.46 22.94 -1.60
C ASP A 17 4.10 23.17 -3.08
N GLU A 18 4.98 22.78 -4.00
CA GLU A 18 4.77 22.83 -5.45
C GLU A 18 3.59 21.97 -5.92
N ILE A 19 3.24 20.91 -5.19
CA ILE A 19 2.19 19.95 -5.59
C ILE A 19 0.94 20.04 -4.71
N LEU A 20 0.86 21.01 -3.78
CA LEU A 20 -0.33 21.23 -2.97
C LEU A 20 -1.53 21.56 -3.86
N GLY A 21 -2.61 20.80 -3.71
CA GLY A 21 -3.83 20.92 -4.49
C GLY A 21 -3.75 20.37 -5.92
N VAL A 22 -2.56 19.97 -6.39
CA VAL A 22 -2.35 19.43 -7.73
C VAL A 22 -2.75 17.94 -7.77
N PRO A 23 -3.68 17.53 -8.67
CA PRO A 23 -4.08 16.13 -8.76
C PRO A 23 -3.12 15.29 -9.62
N PHE A 24 -2.66 14.18 -9.04
CA PHE A 24 -2.02 13.08 -9.76
C PHE A 24 -3.10 12.11 -10.22
N LYS A 25 -3.28 11.97 -11.53
CA LYS A 25 -4.27 11.06 -12.12
C LYS A 25 -3.89 9.61 -11.85
N VAL A 26 -4.89 8.79 -11.52
CA VAL A 26 -4.76 7.35 -11.29
C VAL A 26 -5.99 6.69 -11.88
N LEU A 27 -5.83 5.53 -12.54
CA LEU A 27 -6.91 4.90 -13.31
C LEU A 27 -7.53 5.87 -14.34
N LYS A 28 -8.74 5.57 -14.81
CA LYS A 28 -9.43 6.36 -15.83
C LYS A 28 -9.86 7.74 -15.34
N ASP A 29 -10.49 7.81 -14.17
CA ASP A 29 -11.07 9.05 -13.64
C ASP A 29 -10.73 9.28 -12.15
N GLY A 30 -9.76 8.54 -11.64
CA GLY A 30 -9.27 8.67 -10.29
C GLY A 30 -8.16 9.72 -10.15
N PHE A 31 -7.88 10.08 -8.90
CA PHE A 31 -6.70 10.87 -8.58
C PHE A 31 -6.34 10.78 -7.10
N VAL A 32 -5.11 11.21 -6.80
CA VAL A 32 -4.66 11.62 -5.47
C VAL A 32 -4.17 13.06 -5.53
N ARG A 33 -4.56 13.90 -4.58
CA ARG A 33 -3.98 15.25 -4.42
C ARG A 33 -3.64 15.52 -2.96
N VAL A 34 -2.51 16.18 -2.73
CA VAL A 34 -2.09 16.61 -1.39
C VAL A 34 -2.88 17.84 -1.00
N ILE A 35 -3.45 17.85 0.21
CA ILE A 35 -4.25 18.97 0.71
C ILE A 35 -3.50 19.72 1.80
N ASP A 36 -2.86 18.99 2.69
CA ASP A 36 -2.02 19.55 3.74
C ASP A 36 -1.05 18.50 4.25
N TYR A 37 0.00 18.95 4.93
CA TYR A 37 0.98 18.09 5.58
C TYR A 37 1.52 18.77 6.84
N LEU A 38 2.04 17.95 7.75
CA LEU A 38 2.69 18.35 8.98
C LEU A 38 4.02 17.60 9.09
N GLY A 39 5.09 18.34 9.33
CA GLY A 39 6.42 17.76 9.55
C GLY A 39 7.14 17.30 8.28
N SER A 40 8.34 16.79 8.46
CA SER A 40 9.24 16.24 7.42
C SER A 40 10.28 15.32 8.07
N ASP A 41 11.28 14.85 7.31
CA ASP A 41 12.46 14.17 7.86
C ASP A 41 13.10 14.93 9.05
N GLU A 42 13.11 16.27 9.03
CA GLU A 42 13.63 17.07 10.14
C GLU A 42 12.81 16.92 11.42
N SER A 43 11.49 16.80 11.30
CA SER A 43 10.58 16.59 12.43
C SER A 43 10.80 15.22 13.08
N ILE A 44 11.11 14.20 12.29
CA ILE A 44 11.46 12.85 12.78
C ILE A 44 12.72 12.92 13.62
N VAL A 45 13.76 13.59 13.10
CA VAL A 45 15.05 13.76 13.80
C VAL A 45 14.89 14.58 15.07
N GLN A 46 14.12 15.67 15.00
CA GLN A 46 13.81 16.51 16.16
C GLN A 46 13.13 15.68 17.24
N ALA A 47 12.06 14.96 16.90
CA ALA A 47 11.30 14.14 17.85
C ALA A 47 12.18 13.04 18.47
N ALA A 48 12.98 12.35 17.68
CA ALA A 48 13.90 11.34 18.18
C ALA A 48 14.96 11.92 19.13
N ARG A 49 15.49 13.11 18.85
CA ARG A 49 16.54 13.76 19.65
C ARG A 49 16.04 14.42 20.93
N VAL A 50 14.74 14.70 21.08
CA VAL A 50 14.18 15.10 22.38
C VAL A 50 14.50 14.02 23.44
N SER A 51 14.61 12.76 23.04
CA SER A 51 15.04 11.66 23.90
C SER A 51 16.55 11.65 24.23
N TYR A 52 17.40 12.34 23.45
CA TYR A 52 18.87 12.30 23.58
C TYR A 52 19.53 13.63 24.00
N GLY A 53 18.76 14.71 24.18
CA GLY A 53 19.27 16.03 24.58
C GLY A 53 19.85 16.85 23.41
N LYS A 54 20.11 18.16 23.65
CA LYS A 54 20.58 19.12 22.63
C LYS A 54 22.01 18.80 22.16
N GLY A 55 22.14 17.92 21.15
CA GLY A 55 23.39 17.67 20.41
C GLY A 55 23.51 18.52 19.13
N THR A 56 24.73 18.86 18.74
CA THR A 56 25.06 19.63 17.51
C THR A 56 24.64 18.90 16.23
N LYS A 57 24.06 19.64 15.28
CA LYS A 57 23.49 19.16 14.02
C LYS A 57 24.56 18.87 12.96
N LYS A 58 24.51 17.70 12.30
CA LYS A 58 25.11 17.47 10.96
C LYS A 58 24.14 16.66 10.08
N ILE A 59 23.95 17.06 8.83
CA ILE A 59 23.04 16.41 7.87
C ILE A 59 23.29 14.90 7.72
N ARG A 60 24.56 14.46 7.68
CA ARG A 60 24.91 13.03 7.62
C ARG A 60 24.51 12.25 8.88
N GLU A 61 24.48 12.90 10.04
CA GLU A 61 24.05 12.29 11.30
C GLU A 61 22.52 12.13 11.34
N ASP A 62 21.79 13.04 10.68
CA ASP A 62 20.33 13.04 10.60
C ASP A 62 19.81 11.87 9.75
N GLU A 63 20.39 11.67 8.56
CA GLU A 63 20.06 10.53 7.71
C GLU A 63 20.38 9.19 8.37
N ALA A 64 21.57 9.07 8.97
CA ALA A 64 21.95 7.87 9.69
C ALA A 64 20.98 7.55 10.84
N LEU A 65 20.49 8.58 11.54
CA LEU A 65 19.48 8.43 12.59
C LEU A 65 18.15 7.93 12.04
N ILE A 66 17.60 8.54 10.99
CA ILE A 66 16.33 8.09 10.37
C ILE A 66 16.42 6.63 9.94
N ARG A 67 17.52 6.27 9.27
CA ARG A 67 17.79 4.89 8.83
C ARG A 67 17.90 3.93 10.02
N TYR A 68 18.56 4.34 11.10
CA TYR A 68 18.65 3.58 12.33
C TYR A 68 17.26 3.35 12.95
N LEU A 69 16.44 4.40 13.07
CA LEU A 69 15.11 4.33 13.66
C LEU A 69 14.21 3.36 12.88
N LEU A 70 14.19 3.47 11.55
CA LEU A 70 13.34 2.61 10.73
C LEU A 70 13.78 1.14 10.78
N ARG A 71 15.10 0.87 10.71
CA ARG A 71 15.65 -0.50 10.77
C ARG A 71 15.36 -1.19 12.11
N HIS A 72 15.33 -0.44 13.21
CA HIS A 72 15.07 -0.98 14.56
C HIS A 72 13.61 -0.80 14.99
N GLN A 73 12.71 -0.42 14.07
CA GLN A 73 11.28 -0.26 14.33
C GLN A 73 10.98 0.72 15.48
N HIS A 74 11.79 1.78 15.61
CA HIS A 74 11.47 2.92 16.45
C HIS A 74 10.49 3.83 15.70
N THR A 75 9.20 3.51 15.79
CA THR A 75 8.16 4.06 14.93
C THR A 75 7.63 5.42 15.37
N THR A 76 7.63 5.71 16.68
CA THR A 76 6.99 6.92 17.23
C THR A 76 7.53 8.26 16.69
N PRO A 77 8.83 8.43 16.33
CA PRO A 77 9.27 9.66 15.69
C PRO A 77 8.65 9.90 14.30
N PHE A 78 8.29 8.83 13.57
CA PHE A 78 7.63 8.93 12.27
C PHE A 78 6.17 9.35 12.39
N GLU A 79 5.51 9.04 13.51
CA GLU A 79 4.12 9.46 13.78
C GLU A 79 3.97 10.99 13.99
N MET A 80 5.09 11.71 14.15
CA MET A 80 5.10 13.18 14.23
C MET A 80 4.93 13.87 12.86
N CYS A 81 4.92 13.09 11.78
CA CYS A 81 4.64 13.56 10.44
C CYS A 81 3.24 13.09 10.02
N GLU A 82 2.39 14.00 9.54
CA GLU A 82 1.04 13.68 9.03
C GLU A 82 0.81 14.24 7.63
N ILE A 83 -0.01 13.56 6.83
CA ILE A 83 -0.46 14.06 5.53
C ILE A 83 -1.97 13.90 5.39
N LYS A 84 -2.59 14.88 4.73
CA LYS A 84 -4.01 14.85 4.35
C LYS A 84 -4.10 14.82 2.83
N LEU A 85 -4.66 13.73 2.31
CA LEU A 85 -4.91 13.52 0.90
C LEU A 85 -6.39 13.69 0.59
N HIS A 86 -6.69 14.17 -0.60
CA HIS A 86 -8.00 14.02 -1.22
C HIS A 86 -7.87 13.02 -2.35
N VAL A 87 -8.67 11.96 -2.26
CA VAL A 87 -8.64 10.84 -3.20
C VAL A 87 -9.97 10.74 -3.92
N ARG A 88 -9.92 10.46 -5.21
CA ARG A 88 -11.06 10.04 -6.02
C ARG A 88 -10.77 8.62 -6.47
N VAL A 89 -11.60 7.66 -6.09
CA VAL A 89 -11.30 6.23 -6.17
C VAL A 89 -12.58 5.40 -6.35
N PRO A 90 -12.56 4.27 -7.10
CA PRO A 90 -13.70 3.37 -7.20
C PRO A 90 -14.07 2.74 -5.84
N MET A 91 -15.36 2.49 -5.56
CA MET A 91 -15.81 1.99 -4.25
C MET A 91 -15.24 0.62 -3.88
N ASP A 92 -15.02 -0.29 -4.84
CA ASP A 92 -14.39 -1.60 -4.61
C ASP A 92 -12.94 -1.46 -4.10
N CYS A 93 -12.17 -0.56 -4.71
CA CYS A 93 -10.82 -0.19 -4.27
C CYS A 93 -10.88 0.54 -2.92
N TRP A 94 -11.82 1.47 -2.74
CA TRP A 94 -11.99 2.22 -1.49
C TRP A 94 -12.28 1.31 -0.30
N ARG A 95 -13.10 0.26 -0.48
CA ARG A 95 -13.41 -0.72 0.57
C ARG A 95 -12.18 -1.49 1.08
N GLN A 96 -11.15 -1.64 0.25
CA GLN A 96 -9.86 -2.19 0.68
C GLN A 96 -9.02 -1.14 1.41
N TRP A 97 -9.07 0.11 0.93
CA TRP A 97 -8.36 1.24 1.52
C TRP A 97 -8.78 1.50 2.97
N ILE A 98 -10.08 1.58 3.25
CA ILE A 98 -10.60 1.92 4.59
C ILE A 98 -10.39 0.82 5.65
N ARG A 99 -9.80 -0.32 5.28
CA ARG A 99 -9.37 -1.35 6.25
C ARG A 99 -8.17 -0.89 7.09
N HIS A 100 -7.48 0.16 6.64
CA HIS A 100 -6.39 0.82 7.36
C HIS A 100 -6.94 1.78 8.41
N ARG A 101 -7.24 1.23 9.59
CA ARG A 101 -8.03 1.86 10.68
C ARG A 101 -7.32 3.02 11.40
N THR A 102 -6.02 3.18 11.20
CA THR A 102 -5.20 4.22 11.85
C THR A 102 -5.25 5.56 11.13
N ALA A 103 -6.08 5.70 10.10
CA ALA A 103 -6.34 6.95 9.40
C ALA A 103 -7.65 7.63 9.84
N ASN A 104 -7.74 8.94 9.63
CA ASN A 104 -8.99 9.70 9.73
C ASN A 104 -9.60 9.90 8.35
N ILE A 105 -10.90 9.62 8.22
CA ILE A 105 -11.58 9.52 6.93
C ILE A 105 -12.86 10.36 6.92
N ASN A 106 -13.09 11.09 5.84
CA ASN A 106 -14.38 11.68 5.53
C ASN A 106 -14.70 11.47 4.05
N GLU A 107 -15.80 10.77 3.78
CA GLU A 107 -16.20 10.34 2.43
C GLU A 107 -17.42 11.09 1.93
N TYR A 108 -17.44 11.34 0.62
CA TYR A 108 -18.58 11.83 -0.12
C TYR A 108 -19.82 10.94 0.10
N SER A 109 -20.82 11.48 0.79
CA SER A 109 -22.04 10.73 1.10
C SER A 109 -23.07 10.89 0.00
N THR A 110 -23.31 9.81 -0.73
CA THR A 110 -24.40 9.69 -1.71
C THR A 110 -25.79 9.66 -1.06
N ARG A 111 -25.91 9.81 0.27
CA ARG A 111 -27.20 10.00 0.99
C ARG A 111 -27.65 11.45 0.88
N TYR A 112 -26.68 12.36 0.96
CA TYR A 112 -26.91 13.79 0.91
C TYR A 112 -26.69 14.36 -0.48
N SER A 113 -25.98 13.67 -1.36
CA SER A 113 -25.58 14.17 -2.68
C SER A 113 -25.87 13.18 -3.79
N ILE A 114 -25.92 13.67 -5.04
CA ILE A 114 -26.08 12.82 -6.23
C ILE A 114 -24.80 12.00 -6.45
N ALA A 115 -24.95 10.73 -6.83
CA ALA A 115 -23.79 9.89 -7.09
C ALA A 115 -22.99 10.41 -8.29
N ILE A 116 -21.66 10.40 -8.15
CA ILE A 116 -20.73 10.77 -9.21
C ILE A 116 -21.06 10.00 -10.49
N ASP A 117 -21.03 10.69 -11.63
CA ASP A 117 -21.26 10.10 -12.95
C ASP A 117 -19.99 9.53 -13.57
N ALA A 118 -19.38 8.60 -12.84
CA ALA A 118 -18.19 7.92 -13.30
C ALA A 118 -18.10 6.56 -12.62
N ALA A 119 -17.73 5.56 -13.41
CA ALA A 119 -17.36 4.24 -12.94
C ALA A 119 -16.06 3.82 -13.61
N GLU A 120 -15.24 3.07 -12.89
CA GLU A 120 -14.10 2.40 -13.48
C GLU A 120 -14.57 1.32 -14.45
N THR A 121 -13.82 1.15 -15.54
CA THR A 121 -14.14 0.21 -16.62
C THR A 121 -12.89 -0.53 -17.01
N THR A 122 -13.03 -1.80 -17.36
CA THR A 122 -11.92 -2.65 -17.77
C THR A 122 -11.73 -2.54 -19.28
N GLN A 123 -10.52 -2.23 -19.77
CA GLN A 123 -10.26 -2.24 -21.21
C GLN A 123 -10.20 -3.68 -21.77
N VAL A 124 -10.32 -3.79 -23.10
CA VAL A 124 -10.37 -5.07 -23.81
C VAL A 124 -9.17 -5.97 -23.53
N ASP A 125 -8.00 -5.38 -23.28
CA ASP A 125 -6.73 -6.04 -23.00
C ASP A 125 -6.37 -6.08 -21.50
N GLU A 126 -7.27 -5.63 -20.62
CA GLU A 126 -7.01 -5.52 -19.18
C GLU A 126 -7.75 -6.57 -18.33
N TRP A 127 -8.59 -7.40 -18.95
CA TRP A 127 -9.25 -8.50 -18.25
C TRP A 127 -8.23 -9.55 -17.81
N ARG A 128 -8.20 -9.88 -16.51
CA ARG A 128 -7.18 -10.77 -15.93
C ARG A 128 -7.73 -12.14 -15.58
N GLY A 129 -6.89 -13.16 -15.68
CA GLY A 129 -7.18 -14.50 -15.19
C GLY A 129 -7.06 -14.61 -13.66
N GLN A 130 -7.63 -15.66 -13.09
CA GLN A 130 -7.51 -15.94 -11.65
C GLN A 130 -6.14 -16.57 -11.36
N ALA A 131 -5.38 -16.01 -10.41
CA ALA A 131 -4.07 -16.55 -10.07
C ALA A 131 -4.15 -17.96 -9.44
N ILE A 132 -3.28 -18.87 -9.89
CA ILE A 132 -3.28 -20.29 -9.48
C ILE A 132 -2.79 -20.48 -8.05
N THR A 133 -1.69 -19.80 -7.70
CA THR A 133 -1.02 -19.95 -6.39
C THR A 133 -1.65 -19.07 -5.31
N ASN A 134 -2.11 -17.88 -5.69
CA ASN A 134 -2.79 -16.95 -4.80
C ASN A 134 -4.23 -16.70 -5.25
N ARG A 135 -5.18 -17.41 -4.64
CA ARG A 135 -6.62 -17.27 -4.93
C ARG A 135 -7.21 -15.88 -4.66
N GLN A 136 -6.46 -14.97 -4.04
CA GLN A 136 -6.87 -13.58 -3.81
C GLN A 136 -6.31 -12.61 -4.88
N GLY A 137 -5.41 -13.08 -5.74
CA GLY A 137 -4.78 -12.29 -6.80
C GLY A 137 -5.33 -12.62 -8.18
N SER A 138 -4.82 -11.90 -9.18
CA SER A 138 -5.08 -12.15 -10.60
C SER A 138 -3.75 -12.29 -11.34
N GLU A 139 -3.74 -13.02 -12.46
CA GLU A 139 -2.54 -13.26 -13.26
C GLU A 139 -2.86 -13.23 -14.76
N GLY A 140 -1.88 -12.81 -15.55
CA GLY A 140 -2.00 -12.71 -17.01
C GLY A 140 -3.14 -11.81 -17.48
N PHE A 141 -3.35 -11.82 -18.79
CA PHE A 141 -4.49 -11.18 -19.43
C PHE A 141 -5.25 -12.23 -20.27
N LEU A 142 -6.57 -12.09 -20.34
CA LEU A 142 -7.41 -12.90 -21.22
C LEU A 142 -7.19 -12.48 -22.68
N ASP A 143 -7.61 -13.35 -23.60
CA ASP A 143 -7.59 -13.03 -25.03
C ASP A 143 -8.47 -11.81 -25.34
N THR A 144 -7.98 -10.92 -26.19
CA THR A 144 -8.66 -9.66 -26.51
C THR A 144 -10.04 -9.87 -27.16
N ALA A 145 -10.25 -10.97 -27.90
CA ALA A 145 -11.57 -11.26 -28.47
C ALA A 145 -12.61 -11.58 -27.38
N ILE A 146 -12.19 -12.20 -26.28
CA ILE A 146 -13.04 -12.38 -25.10
C ILE A 146 -13.25 -11.03 -24.41
N GLY A 147 -12.17 -10.26 -24.27
CA GLY A 147 -12.19 -8.95 -23.62
C GLY A 147 -13.09 -7.92 -24.32
N GLU A 148 -13.20 -7.95 -25.65
CA GLU A 148 -14.13 -7.10 -26.42
C GLU A 148 -15.59 -7.30 -25.98
N GLU A 149 -16.02 -8.55 -25.90
CA GLU A 149 -17.39 -8.88 -25.48
C GLU A 149 -17.63 -8.52 -24.00
N LEU A 150 -16.68 -8.83 -23.11
CA LEU A 150 -16.78 -8.48 -21.69
C LEU A 150 -16.85 -6.97 -21.45
N THR A 151 -16.00 -6.20 -22.13
CA THR A 151 -15.98 -4.73 -22.05
C THR A 151 -17.27 -4.12 -22.55
N LYS A 152 -17.84 -4.67 -23.63
CA LYS A 152 -19.13 -4.24 -24.16
C LYS A 152 -20.27 -4.52 -23.17
N GLN A 153 -20.33 -5.71 -22.58
CA GLN A 153 -21.33 -6.08 -21.58
C GLN A 153 -21.23 -5.21 -20.32
N GLU A 154 -20.01 -4.96 -19.82
CA GLU A 154 -19.77 -4.05 -18.68
C GLU A 154 -20.30 -2.65 -19.00
N SER A 155 -19.98 -2.13 -20.19
CA SER A 155 -20.43 -0.82 -20.64
C SER A 155 -21.95 -0.71 -20.76
N GLU A 156 -22.62 -1.75 -21.28
CA GLU A 156 -24.08 -1.84 -21.35
C GLU A 156 -24.72 -1.86 -19.95
N LEU A 157 -24.17 -2.65 -19.03
CA LEU A 157 -24.63 -2.73 -17.65
C LEU A 157 -24.47 -1.40 -16.90
N HIS A 158 -23.32 -0.74 -17.03
CA HIS A 158 -23.06 0.56 -16.42
C HIS A 158 -24.05 1.61 -16.93
N ARG A 159 -24.32 1.67 -18.24
CA ARG A 159 -25.36 2.57 -18.80
C ARG A 159 -26.74 2.25 -18.25
N PHE A 160 -27.15 0.99 -18.26
CA PHE A 160 -28.48 0.59 -17.80
C PHE A 160 -28.70 0.91 -16.31
N THR A 161 -27.74 0.58 -15.44
CA THR A 161 -27.82 0.88 -14.01
C THR A 161 -27.86 2.39 -13.75
N ARG A 162 -27.16 3.19 -14.57
CA ARG A 162 -27.21 4.65 -14.51
C ARG A 162 -28.58 5.22 -14.91
N ASP A 163 -29.17 4.71 -15.98
CA ASP A 163 -30.52 5.09 -16.41
C ASP A 163 -31.58 4.77 -15.35
N VAL A 164 -31.47 3.59 -14.72
CA VAL A 164 -32.34 3.19 -13.60
C VAL A 164 -32.17 4.14 -12.42
N TYR A 165 -30.93 4.49 -12.07
CA TYR A 165 -30.64 5.48 -11.03
C TYR A 165 -31.29 6.83 -11.34
N GLN A 166 -31.10 7.35 -12.55
CA GLN A 166 -31.63 8.66 -12.94
C GLN A 166 -33.16 8.70 -12.91
N LYS A 167 -33.83 7.67 -13.46
CA LYS A 167 -35.30 7.55 -13.41
C LYS A 167 -35.83 7.57 -11.97
N ARG A 168 -35.12 6.96 -11.02
CA ARG A 168 -35.50 6.99 -9.60
C ARG A 168 -35.33 8.38 -9.00
N ILE A 169 -34.25 9.09 -9.32
CA ILE A 169 -34.03 10.47 -8.89
C ILE A 169 -35.13 11.37 -9.43
N ASP A 170 -35.45 11.27 -10.72
CA ASP A 170 -36.48 12.08 -11.38
C ASP A 170 -37.89 11.80 -10.82
N ALA A 171 -38.14 10.56 -10.37
CA ALA A 171 -39.38 10.17 -9.70
C ALA A 171 -39.45 10.59 -8.21
N GLY A 172 -38.43 11.29 -7.68
CA GLY A 172 -38.40 11.76 -6.29
C GLY A 172 -38.03 10.69 -5.26
N VAL A 173 -37.47 9.54 -5.67
CA VAL A 173 -36.98 8.50 -4.75
C VAL A 173 -35.82 9.05 -3.91
N ALA A 174 -35.81 8.71 -2.62
CA ALA A 174 -34.72 9.10 -1.74
C ALA A 174 -33.35 8.64 -2.27
N ARG A 175 -32.35 9.52 -2.24
CA ARG A 175 -31.00 9.28 -2.82
C ARG A 175 -30.35 8.00 -2.31
N GLU A 176 -30.57 7.66 -1.03
CA GLU A 176 -30.04 6.43 -0.43
C GLU A 176 -30.68 5.14 -0.89
N GLN A 177 -31.91 5.22 -1.41
CA GLN A 177 -32.57 4.08 -2.06
C GLN A 177 -32.23 4.04 -3.55
N ALA A 178 -32.20 5.21 -4.22
CA ALA A 178 -31.96 5.29 -5.66
C ALA A 178 -30.63 4.63 -6.07
N ARG A 179 -29.57 4.86 -5.27
CA ARG A 179 -28.19 4.41 -5.56
C ARG A 179 -27.91 2.91 -5.37
N LYS A 180 -28.85 2.12 -4.84
CA LYS A 180 -28.58 0.75 -4.38
C LYS A 180 -28.01 -0.18 -5.46
N ASP A 181 -28.35 0.09 -6.72
CA ASP A 181 -27.92 -0.73 -7.86
C ASP A 181 -26.71 -0.15 -8.60
N LEU A 182 -26.14 0.97 -8.13
CA LEU A 182 -24.90 1.49 -8.70
C LEU A 182 -23.76 0.50 -8.41
N PRO A 183 -22.94 0.18 -9.42
CA PRO A 183 -21.89 -0.83 -9.28
C PRO A 183 -20.79 -0.35 -8.34
N LEU A 184 -20.05 -1.29 -7.75
CA LEU A 184 -18.89 -0.99 -6.90
C LEU A 184 -17.75 -0.27 -7.65
N SER A 185 -17.75 -0.34 -8.98
CA SER A 185 -16.85 0.42 -9.84
C SER A 185 -17.15 1.93 -9.83
N THR A 186 -18.30 2.37 -9.32
CA THR A 186 -18.65 3.80 -9.21
C THR A 186 -17.62 4.53 -8.36
N TYR A 187 -17.17 5.70 -8.82
CA TYR A 187 -16.22 6.53 -8.10
C TYR A 187 -16.84 7.18 -6.86
N THR A 188 -16.04 7.28 -5.80
CA THR A 188 -16.27 8.10 -4.62
C THR A 188 -15.11 9.07 -4.43
N GLU A 189 -15.30 10.07 -3.58
CA GLU A 189 -14.26 11.01 -3.18
C GLU A 189 -14.15 11.03 -1.66
N ALA A 190 -12.92 11.12 -1.14
CA ALA A 190 -12.70 11.16 0.29
C ALA A 190 -11.49 12.01 0.66
N TYR A 191 -11.58 12.66 1.82
CA TYR A 191 -10.41 13.10 2.55
C TYR A 191 -9.89 11.96 3.41
N TRP A 192 -8.60 11.68 3.28
CA TRP A 192 -7.88 10.64 4.00
C TRP A 192 -6.64 11.26 4.66
N LYS A 193 -6.62 11.30 6.00
CA LYS A 193 -5.49 11.82 6.79
C LYS A 193 -4.82 10.68 7.54
N ILE A 194 -3.50 10.61 7.49
CA ILE A 194 -2.72 9.53 8.12
C ILE A 194 -1.34 10.05 8.53
N ASP A 195 -0.76 9.48 9.59
CA ASP A 195 0.64 9.73 9.94
C ASP A 195 1.61 8.91 9.05
N LEU A 196 2.88 9.30 9.03
CA LEU A 196 3.88 8.69 8.15
C LEU A 196 4.16 7.23 8.51
N HIS A 197 4.17 6.84 9.79
CA HIS A 197 4.39 5.43 10.15
C HIS A 197 3.31 4.53 9.56
N ASN A 198 2.04 4.90 9.78
CA ASN A 198 0.90 4.15 9.28
C ASN A 198 0.78 4.25 7.75
N LEU A 199 1.19 5.36 7.13
CA LEU A 199 1.30 5.48 5.69
C LEU A 199 2.32 4.52 5.09
N LEU A 200 3.51 4.38 5.69
CA LEU A 200 4.51 3.41 5.23
C LEU A 200 4.00 1.97 5.35
N HIS A 201 3.20 1.67 6.39
CA HIS A 201 2.54 0.37 6.50
C HIS A 201 1.48 0.16 5.40
N PHE A 202 0.66 1.17 5.12
CA PHE A 202 -0.29 1.15 4.00
C PHE A 202 0.44 0.87 2.67
N LEU A 203 1.49 1.64 2.38
CA LEU A 203 2.27 1.50 1.16
C LEU A 203 2.90 0.12 1.05
N HIS A 204 3.49 -0.39 2.13
CA HIS A 204 4.06 -1.73 2.16
C HIS A 204 3.02 -2.79 1.77
N LEU A 205 1.81 -2.77 2.34
CA LEU A 205 0.79 -3.77 2.02
C LEU A 205 0.13 -3.58 0.65
N ARG A 206 0.03 -2.34 0.16
CA ARG A 206 -0.71 -2.02 -1.07
C ARG A 206 0.16 -1.99 -2.32
N MET A 207 1.49 -1.90 -2.17
CA MET A 207 2.43 -2.01 -3.29
C MET A 207 2.85 -3.44 -3.60
N GLU A 208 2.51 -4.42 -2.75
CA GLU A 208 2.80 -5.83 -3.00
C GLU A 208 2.13 -6.33 -4.30
N LEU A 209 2.79 -7.28 -4.98
CA LEU A 209 2.29 -7.83 -6.25
C LEU A 209 0.94 -8.55 -6.10
N ASN A 210 0.65 -9.05 -4.91
CA ASN A 210 -0.59 -9.74 -4.58
C ASN A 210 -1.77 -8.80 -4.29
N ALA A 211 -1.53 -7.49 -4.12
CA ALA A 211 -2.60 -6.52 -4.01
C ALA A 211 -3.27 -6.34 -5.37
N GLN A 212 -4.57 -6.06 -5.35
CA GLN A 212 -5.33 -5.73 -6.55
C GLN A 212 -4.67 -4.55 -7.29
N LEU A 213 -4.56 -4.62 -8.62
CA LEU A 213 -3.80 -3.64 -9.42
C LEU A 213 -4.26 -2.21 -9.15
N GLU A 214 -5.57 -2.00 -9.05
CA GLU A 214 -6.15 -0.67 -8.89
C GLU A 214 -5.60 0.03 -7.64
N ILE A 215 -5.68 -0.60 -6.46
CA ILE A 215 -5.15 -0.01 -5.22
C ILE A 215 -3.62 0.10 -5.24
N ARG A 216 -2.94 -0.80 -5.95
CA ARG A 216 -1.48 -0.72 -6.13
C ARG A 216 -1.07 0.52 -6.90
N GLN A 217 -1.77 0.89 -7.98
CA GLN A 217 -1.49 2.12 -8.72
C GLN A 217 -1.64 3.38 -7.85
N TYR A 218 -2.67 3.43 -6.97
CA TYR A 218 -2.78 4.53 -6.01
C TYR A 218 -1.62 4.56 -5.02
N ALA A 219 -1.23 3.40 -4.49
CA ALA A 219 -0.13 3.30 -3.54
C ALA A 219 1.21 3.69 -4.18
N GLU A 220 1.46 3.26 -5.42
CA GLU A 220 2.65 3.64 -6.20
C GLU A 220 2.72 5.14 -6.43
N VAL A 221 1.61 5.79 -6.81
CA VAL A 221 1.56 7.25 -6.96
C VAL A 221 1.80 7.96 -5.62
N ILE A 222 1.18 7.51 -4.54
CA ILE A 222 1.42 8.10 -3.21
C ILE A 222 2.89 7.93 -2.80
N CYS A 223 3.48 6.76 -3.01
CA CYS A 223 4.86 6.48 -2.64
C CYS A 223 5.85 7.32 -3.46
N ASN A 224 5.75 7.24 -4.78
CA ASN A 224 6.74 7.77 -5.72
C ASN A 224 6.54 9.26 -5.97
N GLU A 225 5.30 9.75 -5.98
CA GLU A 225 5.03 11.15 -6.27
C GLU A 225 4.90 12.02 -5.00
N ILE A 226 4.44 11.46 -3.88
CA ILE A 226 4.14 12.26 -2.69
C ILE A 226 5.18 12.02 -1.59
N VAL A 227 5.31 10.79 -1.09
CA VAL A 227 6.21 10.49 0.05
C VAL A 227 7.66 10.77 -0.30
N LYS A 228 8.10 10.43 -1.51
CA LYS A 228 9.45 10.73 -2.00
C LYS A 228 9.80 12.21 -1.99
N ARG A 229 8.83 13.10 -2.29
CA ARG A 229 9.02 14.56 -2.24
C ARG A 229 8.92 15.12 -0.82
N TRP A 230 8.09 14.49 0.01
CA TRP A 230 7.81 14.94 1.37
C TRP A 230 8.92 14.59 2.38
N CYS A 231 9.31 13.32 2.41
CA CYS A 231 10.31 12.77 3.33
C CYS A 231 11.30 11.88 2.55
N PRO A 232 12.18 12.47 1.71
CA PRO A 232 13.06 11.72 0.80
C PRO A 232 13.99 10.74 1.54
N VAL A 233 14.48 11.09 2.73
CA VAL A 233 15.39 10.23 3.49
C VAL A 233 14.63 9.04 4.06
N THR A 234 13.45 9.30 4.65
CA THR A 234 12.56 8.23 5.12
C THR A 234 12.10 7.34 3.97
N TRP A 235 11.78 7.90 2.80
CA TRP A 235 11.39 7.16 1.61
C TRP A 235 12.49 6.19 1.16
N GLN A 236 13.75 6.66 1.09
CA GLN A 236 14.88 5.80 0.74
C GLN A 236 15.09 4.70 1.78
N ALA A 237 15.02 5.03 3.07
CA ALA A 237 15.12 4.03 4.14
C ALA A 237 13.99 2.99 4.06
N PHE A 238 12.76 3.41 3.75
CA PHE A 238 11.62 2.52 3.54
C PHE A 238 11.84 1.58 2.36
N TRP A 239 12.37 2.10 1.26
CA TRP A 239 12.71 1.29 0.09
C TRP A 239 13.75 0.22 0.45
N ASP A 240 14.81 0.60 1.15
CA ASP A 240 15.92 -0.29 1.49
C ASP A 240 15.54 -1.35 2.54
N TYR A 241 14.80 -0.95 3.58
CA TYR A 241 14.59 -1.78 4.78
C TYR A 241 13.23 -2.44 4.87
N ARG A 242 12.26 -2.06 4.02
CA ARG A 242 10.92 -2.64 4.00
C ARG A 242 10.58 -3.23 2.64
N MET A 243 10.66 -2.44 1.57
CA MET A 243 10.25 -2.90 0.24
C MET A 243 11.24 -3.90 -0.37
N ASN A 244 12.54 -3.61 -0.31
CA ASN A 244 13.60 -4.50 -0.81
C ASN A 244 14.22 -5.35 0.30
N SER A 245 13.41 -5.71 1.29
CA SER A 245 13.84 -6.60 2.37
C SER A 245 13.24 -7.99 2.19
N MET A 246 13.95 -8.98 2.70
CA MET A 246 13.47 -10.35 2.79
C MET A 246 13.61 -10.82 4.23
N THR A 247 12.55 -11.39 4.78
CA THR A 247 12.55 -11.96 6.12
C THR A 247 12.68 -13.48 6.05
N PHE A 248 13.47 -14.03 6.96
CA PHE A 248 13.53 -15.46 7.20
C PHE A 248 12.98 -15.75 8.60
N SER A 249 12.04 -16.69 8.70
CA SER A 249 11.48 -17.20 9.94
C SER A 249 12.54 -17.95 10.73
N GLY A 250 12.27 -18.19 12.01
CA GLY A 250 13.17 -18.99 12.85
C GLY A 250 13.42 -20.40 12.30
N LEU A 251 12.45 -20.99 11.59
CA LEU A 251 12.59 -22.30 10.95
C LEU A 251 13.53 -22.24 9.74
N GLU A 252 13.32 -21.23 8.89
CA GLU A 252 14.17 -20.99 7.71
C GLU A 252 15.62 -20.71 8.12
N ILE A 253 15.83 -19.91 9.17
CA ILE A 253 17.16 -19.63 9.72
C ILE A 253 17.88 -20.90 10.19
N LYS A 254 17.18 -21.85 10.84
CA LYS A 254 17.77 -23.13 11.25
C LYS A 254 18.28 -23.94 10.05
N ILE A 255 17.47 -24.03 9.00
CA ILE A 255 17.83 -24.74 7.75
C ILE A 255 19.03 -24.07 7.07
N ILE A 256 18.97 -22.74 6.90
CA ILE A 256 20.04 -21.96 6.26
C ILE A 256 21.35 -22.13 7.03
N THR A 257 21.31 -22.06 8.37
CA THR A 257 22.50 -22.20 9.22
C THR A 257 23.12 -23.60 9.07
N ALA A 258 22.32 -24.66 9.13
CA ALA A 258 22.79 -26.02 8.93
C ALA A 258 23.38 -26.23 7.53
N MET A 259 22.74 -25.68 6.50
CA MET A 259 23.25 -25.71 5.12
C MET A 259 24.62 -25.01 5.01
N LEU A 260 24.76 -23.80 5.54
CA LEU A 260 26.00 -23.01 5.47
C LEU A 260 27.16 -23.68 6.24
N ASN A 261 26.85 -24.45 7.27
CA ASN A 261 27.85 -25.24 8.02
C ASN A 261 28.14 -26.62 7.39
N GLY A 262 27.51 -26.97 6.25
CA GLY A 262 27.69 -28.27 5.59
C GLY A 262 27.04 -29.45 6.33
N GLU A 263 26.11 -29.18 7.25
CA GLU A 263 25.47 -30.18 8.11
C GLU A 263 24.22 -30.79 7.44
N ASN A 264 24.40 -31.44 6.28
CA ASN A 264 23.29 -31.96 5.47
C ASN A 264 22.31 -32.87 6.23
N LYS A 265 22.81 -33.65 7.21
CA LYS A 265 21.94 -34.48 8.07
C LYS A 265 20.97 -33.63 8.89
N LYS A 266 21.44 -32.52 9.47
CA LYS A 266 20.60 -31.61 10.25
C LYS A 266 19.58 -30.88 9.39
N VAL A 267 19.94 -30.54 8.15
CA VAL A 267 18.98 -29.97 7.19
C VAL A 267 17.79 -30.91 7.00
N SER A 268 18.03 -32.19 6.72
CA SER A 268 16.97 -33.19 6.55
C SER A 268 16.23 -33.53 7.86
N GLU A 269 16.90 -33.46 9.01
CA GLU A 269 16.25 -33.62 10.32
C GLU A 269 15.29 -32.47 10.63
N TYR A 270 15.75 -31.22 10.52
CA TYR A 270 14.92 -30.04 10.72
C TYR A 270 13.76 -29.98 9.71
N ALA A 271 14.00 -30.26 8.44
CA ALA A 271 12.93 -30.25 7.46
C ALA A 271 11.87 -31.33 7.71
N ARG A 272 12.23 -32.47 8.31
CA ARG A 272 11.25 -33.47 8.79
C ARG A 272 10.50 -32.98 10.03
N GLU A 273 11.22 -32.41 11.00
CA GLU A 273 10.63 -31.83 12.22
C GLU A 273 9.59 -30.75 11.89
N PHE A 274 9.86 -29.91 10.89
CA PHE A 274 8.94 -28.84 10.45
C PHE A 274 7.82 -29.34 9.52
N GLY A 275 7.81 -30.64 9.22
CA GLY A 275 6.84 -31.25 8.29
C GLY A 275 7.01 -30.77 6.83
N TRP A 276 8.21 -30.33 6.44
CA TRP A 276 8.58 -29.94 5.07
C TRP A 276 9.06 -31.13 4.24
N LEU A 277 9.63 -32.15 4.89
CA LEU A 277 9.90 -33.46 4.30
C LEU A 277 9.03 -34.54 4.96
N LYS A 278 8.68 -35.59 4.21
CA LYS A 278 8.05 -36.80 4.76
C LYS A 278 8.98 -37.50 5.75
N GLU A 279 8.43 -38.35 6.63
CA GLU A 279 9.21 -39.08 7.66
C GLU A 279 10.37 -39.91 7.07
N ASP A 280 10.16 -40.46 5.87
CA ASP A 280 11.18 -41.19 5.10
C ASP A 280 12.34 -40.29 4.59
N GLY A 281 12.19 -38.97 4.68
CA GLY A 281 13.17 -37.96 4.28
C GLY A 281 13.36 -37.83 2.77
N THR A 282 12.59 -38.58 1.95
CA THR A 282 12.83 -38.70 0.51
C THR A 282 12.01 -37.74 -0.33
N LYS A 283 10.92 -37.20 0.21
CA LYS A 283 9.98 -36.35 -0.53
C LYS A 283 9.55 -35.12 0.25
N LYS A 284 9.45 -33.99 -0.46
CA LYS A 284 8.84 -32.76 0.01
C LYS A 284 7.34 -32.95 0.25
N THR A 285 6.82 -32.26 1.25
CA THR A 285 5.38 -32.19 1.53
C THR A 285 4.75 -31.01 0.78
N SER A 286 3.42 -30.95 0.74
CA SER A 286 2.67 -29.81 0.21
C SER A 286 2.54 -28.68 1.26
N ASN A 287 3.61 -28.39 2.00
CA ASN A 287 3.61 -27.41 3.08
C ASN A 287 3.78 -25.99 2.51
N ARG A 288 2.90 -25.07 2.90
CA ARG A 288 2.92 -23.68 2.41
C ARG A 288 4.17 -22.91 2.83
N GLU A 289 4.66 -23.09 4.05
CA GLU A 289 5.88 -22.43 4.53
C GLU A 289 7.12 -22.93 3.77
N LEU A 290 7.13 -24.21 3.35
CA LEU A 290 8.18 -24.73 2.47
C LEU A 290 8.15 -24.03 1.11
N PHE A 291 6.98 -23.92 0.48
CA PHE A 291 6.87 -23.22 -0.81
C PHE A 291 7.31 -21.75 -0.70
N GLU A 292 6.90 -21.05 0.36
CA GLU A 292 7.31 -19.66 0.63
C GLU A 292 8.83 -19.55 0.87
N PHE A 293 9.44 -20.54 1.55
CA PHE A 293 10.88 -20.63 1.73
C PHE A 293 11.63 -20.86 0.41
N GLU A 294 11.14 -21.75 -0.45
CA GLU A 294 11.75 -22.02 -1.75
C GLU A 294 11.66 -20.83 -2.70
N GLU A 295 10.52 -20.12 -2.71
CA GLU A 295 10.33 -18.90 -3.49
C GLU A 295 11.36 -17.82 -3.12
N LYS A 296 11.75 -17.73 -1.83
CA LYS A 296 12.81 -16.81 -1.38
C LYS A 296 14.17 -17.17 -1.99
N PHE A 297 14.50 -18.46 -2.10
CA PHE A 297 15.73 -18.91 -2.74
C PHE A 297 15.74 -18.67 -4.25
N GLU A 298 14.60 -18.88 -4.91
CA GLU A 298 14.42 -18.52 -6.33
C GLU A 298 14.64 -17.04 -6.57
N LYS A 299 14.06 -16.17 -5.73
CA LYS A 299 14.28 -14.71 -5.77
C LYS A 299 15.76 -14.34 -5.60
N LEU A 300 16.48 -15.06 -4.72
CA LEU A 300 17.92 -14.89 -4.53
C LEU A 300 18.77 -15.50 -5.66
N LYS A 301 18.17 -16.25 -6.60
CA LYS A 301 18.85 -17.00 -7.66
C LYS A 301 19.85 -18.03 -7.12
N ILE A 302 19.51 -18.66 -5.99
CA ILE A 302 20.32 -19.69 -5.34
C ILE A 302 19.49 -20.98 -5.26
N LYS A 303 20.15 -22.14 -5.33
CA LYS A 303 19.48 -23.43 -5.18
C LYS A 303 18.96 -23.61 -3.75
N SER A 304 17.70 -24.04 -3.60
CA SER A 304 17.12 -24.40 -2.31
C SER A 304 17.95 -25.51 -1.62
N PRO A 305 18.17 -25.44 -0.29
CA PRO A 305 18.82 -26.51 0.48
C PRO A 305 18.06 -27.83 0.51
N LEU A 306 16.77 -27.80 0.16
CA LEU A 306 15.84 -28.93 0.24
C LEU A 306 15.44 -29.41 -1.15
#